data_AF-A0A954IXI4-F1
#
_entry.id   AF-A0A954IXI4-F1
#
_cell.length_a   1.000
_cell.length_b   1.000
_cell.length_c   1.000
_cell.angle_alpha   90.00
_cell.angle_beta   90.00
_cell.angle_gamma   90.00
#
_symmetry.space_group_name_H-M   'P 1'
#
loop_
_entity.id
_entity.type
_entity.pdbx_description
1 polymer ?
#
loop_
_entity_poly.entity_id
_entity_poly.type
_entity_poly.pdbx_seq_one_letter_code
_entity_poly.pdbx_strand_id
1 'polypeptide(L)'
;MQLRERQQELDAKGIAVAVVTFDEGPMAENYVRAMDLSWPLLVDRERTLYRAYGMLRGRAWDLYGPPAIWIYLKLMARGRRLARPGSDVTQLGGDVLVDPDGIVRLHYIGRGPADRPSVDMLLAAAR
;
A
#
# COMPACT_ATOMS: atom_id res chain seq x y z
N MET A 1 -15.34 -1.02 -3.40
CA MET A 1 -14.13 -0.26 -2.98
C MET A 1 -14.57 1.18 -2.91
N GLN A 2 -14.42 1.84 -1.76
CA GLN A 2 -14.95 3.18 -1.49
C GLN A 2 -14.62 4.22 -2.58
N LEU A 3 -13.41 4.17 -3.15
CA LEU A 3 -13.00 5.06 -4.24
C LEU A 3 -13.83 4.84 -5.53
N ARG A 4 -14.18 3.60 -5.88
CA ARG A 4 -15.01 3.32 -7.08
C ARG A 4 -16.44 3.77 -6.89
N GLU A 5 -16.99 3.54 -5.70
CA GLU A 5 -18.36 3.97 -5.35
C GLU A 5 -18.51 5.49 -5.43
N ARG A 6 -17.42 6.23 -5.21
CA ARG A 6 -17.38 7.70 -5.24
C ARG A 6 -16.55 8.27 -6.40
N GLN A 7 -16.40 7.51 -7.49
CA GLN A 7 -15.61 7.92 -8.65
C GLN A 7 -16.07 9.27 -9.22
N GLN A 8 -17.38 9.49 -9.33
CA GLN A 8 -17.93 10.75 -9.87
C GLN A 8 -17.52 11.99 -9.06
N GLU A 9 -17.38 11.85 -7.74
CA GLU A 9 -16.96 12.95 -6.87
C GLU A 9 -15.47 13.25 -7.02
N LEU A 10 -14.65 12.21 -7.18
CA LEU A 10 -13.22 12.34 -7.49
C LEU A 10 -13.04 13.03 -8.85
N ASP A 11 -13.78 12.60 -9.87
CA ASP A 11 -13.75 13.17 -11.22
C ASP A 11 -14.18 14.65 -11.21
N ALA A 12 -15.24 14.99 -10.47
CA ALA A 12 -15.71 16.37 -10.33
C ALA A 12 -14.68 17.29 -9.65
N LYS A 13 -13.77 16.73 -8.85
CA LYS A 13 -12.63 17.42 -8.24
C LYS A 13 -11.34 17.35 -9.09
N GLY A 14 -11.39 16.71 -10.25
CA GLY A 14 -10.22 16.51 -11.11
C GLY A 14 -9.17 15.57 -10.51
N ILE A 15 -9.57 14.68 -9.59
CA ILE A 15 -8.67 13.73 -8.93
C ILE A 15 -8.58 12.45 -9.77
N ALA A 16 -7.43 12.24 -10.40
CA ALA A 16 -7.11 10.97 -11.05
C ALA A 16 -6.58 9.95 -10.03
N VAL A 17 -7.04 8.71 -10.13
CA VAL A 17 -6.60 7.59 -9.27
C VAL A 17 -5.66 6.69 -10.06
N ALA A 18 -4.55 6.30 -9.43
CA ALA A 18 -3.65 5.26 -9.92
C ALA A 18 -3.32 4.28 -8.80
N VAL A 19 -3.25 2.99 -9.12
CA VAL A 19 -2.84 1.96 -8.17
C VAL A 19 -1.36 1.67 -8.38
N VAL A 20 -0.59 1.57 -7.30
CA VAL A 20 0.83 1.21 -7.36
C VAL A 20 1.04 -0.14 -6.69
N THR A 21 1.74 -1.05 -7.37
CA THR A 21 2.16 -2.34 -6.84
C THR A 21 3.65 -2.58 -7.11
N PHE A 22 4.27 -3.50 -6.39
CA PHE A 22 5.59 -4.03 -6.72
C PHE A 22 5.52 -5.39 -7.43
N ASP A 23 4.35 -6.04 -7.43
CA ASP A 23 4.14 -7.31 -8.13
C ASP A 23 4.10 -7.06 -9.64
N GLU A 24 4.71 -7.95 -10.41
CA GLU A 24 4.86 -7.79 -11.86
C GLU A 24 4.40 -9.02 -12.66
N GLY A 25 4.33 -8.86 -13.98
CA GLY A 25 4.02 -9.94 -14.92
C GLY A 25 2.64 -10.56 -14.67
N PRO A 26 2.50 -11.89 -14.74
CA PRO A 26 1.21 -12.56 -14.63
C PRO A 26 0.44 -12.24 -13.33
N MET A 27 1.13 -11.91 -12.24
CA MET A 27 0.48 -11.54 -10.97
C MET A 27 -0.22 -10.18 -11.07
N ALA A 28 0.44 -9.17 -11.63
CA ALA A 28 -0.14 -7.84 -11.83
C ALA A 28 -1.32 -7.90 -12.82
N GLU A 29 -1.16 -8.64 -13.92
CA GLU A 29 -2.24 -8.80 -14.90
C GLU A 29 -3.45 -9.55 -14.32
N ASN A 30 -3.21 -10.61 -13.54
CA ASN A 30 -4.27 -11.31 -12.84
C ASN A 30 -4.96 -10.41 -11.83
N TYR A 31 -4.23 -9.52 -11.15
CA TYR A 31 -4.81 -8.55 -10.23
C TYR A 31 -5.73 -7.56 -10.96
N VAL A 32 -5.30 -7.00 -12.09
CA VAL A 32 -6.14 -6.12 -12.93
C VAL A 32 -7.42 -6.83 -13.37
N ARG A 33 -7.30 -8.07 -13.86
CA ARG A 33 -8.44 -8.87 -14.31
C ARG A 33 -9.38 -9.26 -13.17
N ALA A 34 -8.85 -9.76 -12.07
CA ALA A 34 -9.63 -10.25 -10.93
C ALA A 34 -10.34 -9.11 -10.19
N MET A 35 -9.73 -7.92 -10.15
CA MET A 35 -10.33 -6.75 -9.51
C MET A 35 -11.13 -5.89 -10.47
N ASP A 36 -11.17 -6.20 -11.77
CA ASP A 36 -11.77 -5.35 -12.80
C ASP A 36 -11.32 -3.89 -12.66
N LEU A 37 -10.00 -3.67 -12.65
CA LEU A 37 -9.41 -2.38 -12.29
C LEU A 37 -9.54 -1.37 -13.44
N SER A 38 -10.38 -0.36 -13.24
CA SER A 38 -10.59 0.76 -14.18
C SER A 38 -9.49 1.81 -14.17
N TRP A 39 -8.63 1.80 -13.14
CA TRP A 39 -7.53 2.76 -12.98
C TRP A 39 -6.21 2.18 -13.49
N PRO A 40 -5.29 3.05 -13.94
CA PRO A 40 -3.94 2.60 -14.28
C PRO A 40 -3.27 1.91 -13.09
N LEU A 41 -2.67 0.75 -13.36
CA LEU A 41 -1.80 0.04 -12.43
C LEU A 41 -0.35 0.33 -12.80
N LEU A 42 0.38 0.98 -11.89
CA LEU A 42 1.80 1.29 -12.01
C LEU A 42 2.62 0.27 -11.23
N VAL A 43 3.74 -0.18 -11.81
CA VAL A 43 4.63 -1.17 -11.19
C VAL A 43 5.91 -0.51 -10.68
N ASP A 44 6.02 -0.32 -9.37
CA ASP A 44 7.23 0.12 -8.66
C ASP A 44 8.11 -1.09 -8.31
N ARG A 45 8.71 -1.71 -9.33
CA ARG A 45 9.50 -2.95 -9.22
C ARG A 45 10.57 -2.85 -8.13
N GLU A 46 11.31 -1.77 -8.12
CA GLU A 46 12.44 -1.55 -7.21
C GLU A 46 11.98 -1.02 -5.84
N ARG A 47 10.68 -0.79 -5.63
CA ARG A 47 10.12 -0.18 -4.41
C ARG A 47 10.70 1.21 -4.12
N THR A 48 11.08 1.94 -5.16
CA THR A 48 11.72 3.26 -5.04
C THR A 48 10.70 4.29 -4.59
N LEU A 49 9.48 4.27 -5.13
CA LEU A 49 8.39 5.15 -4.71
C LEU A 49 7.90 4.77 -3.30
N TYR A 50 7.77 3.47 -3.04
CA TYR A 50 7.40 2.96 -1.71
C TYR A 50 8.41 3.39 -0.62
N ARG A 51 9.71 3.41 -0.94
CA ARG A 51 10.77 3.93 -0.06
C ARG A 51 10.73 5.44 0.09
N ALA A 52 10.56 6.17 -1.02
CA ALA A 52 10.56 7.63 -1.04
C ALA A 52 9.43 8.20 -0.16
N TYR A 53 8.24 7.60 -0.23
CA TYR A 53 7.13 7.94 0.67
C TYR A 53 7.29 7.39 2.09
N GLY A 54 8.38 6.69 2.41
CA GLY A 54 8.63 6.21 3.77
C GLY A 54 7.62 5.16 4.24
N MET A 55 6.94 4.46 3.32
CA MET A 55 6.00 3.39 3.64
C MET A 55 6.69 2.18 4.31
N LEU A 56 8.02 2.06 4.15
CA LEU A 56 8.85 1.14 4.94
C LEU A 56 9.02 1.53 6.42
N ARG A 57 8.85 2.80 6.81
CA ARG A 57 9.13 3.26 8.18
C ARG A 57 8.16 2.67 9.21
N GLY A 58 6.88 2.47 8.84
CA GLY A 58 5.93 1.72 9.68
C GLY A 58 6.38 0.28 9.93
N ARG A 59 7.09 -0.32 8.98
CA ARG A 59 7.65 -1.67 9.07
C ARG A 59 8.97 -1.74 9.86
N ALA A 60 9.82 -0.71 9.82
CA ALA A 60 11.14 -0.77 10.46
C ALA A 60 11.07 -0.81 11.99
N TRP A 61 10.16 -0.06 12.61
CA TRP A 61 9.97 -0.08 14.06
C TRP A 61 9.40 -1.41 14.56
N ASP A 62 8.54 -2.06 13.76
CA ASP A 62 7.90 -3.33 14.13
C ASP A 62 8.74 -4.58 13.78
N LEU A 63 9.58 -4.52 12.73
CA LEU A 63 10.46 -5.63 12.32
C LEU A 63 11.83 -5.64 13.02
N TYR A 64 12.36 -4.49 13.44
CA TYR A 64 13.71 -4.39 14.03
C TYR A 64 13.74 -4.14 15.55
N GLY A 65 12.61 -4.25 16.24
CA GLY A 65 12.59 -4.29 17.70
C GLY A 65 13.30 -5.56 18.24
N PRO A 66 14.05 -5.48 19.37
CA PRO A 66 14.76 -6.62 19.97
C PRO A 66 13.98 -7.94 20.06
N PRO A 67 12.65 -7.97 20.32
CA PRO A 67 11.89 -9.21 20.41
C PRO A 67 11.75 -9.99 19.10
N ALA A 68 11.69 -9.32 17.94
CA ALA A 68 11.43 -9.96 16.65
C ALA A 68 12.63 -10.79 16.16
N ILE A 69 13.84 -10.28 16.39
CA ILE A 69 15.11 -10.98 16.11
C ILE A 69 15.22 -12.25 16.95
N TRP A 70 14.81 -12.18 18.23
CA TRP A 70 14.80 -13.32 19.15
C TRP A 70 13.84 -14.44 18.71
N ILE A 71 12.67 -14.09 18.18
CA ILE A 71 11.72 -15.06 17.64
C ILE A 71 12.31 -15.75 16.41
N TYR A 72 12.95 -15.00 15.52
CA TYR A 72 13.56 -15.53 14.30
C TYR A 72 14.74 -16.49 14.61
N LEU A 73 15.62 -16.12 15.55
CA LEU A 73 16.72 -16.97 16.03
C LEU A 73 16.19 -18.26 16.69
N LYS A 74 15.13 -18.16 17.51
CA LYS A 74 14.51 -19.32 18.16
C LYS A 74 13.84 -20.27 17.17
N LEU A 75 13.32 -19.75 16.06
CA LEU A 75 12.73 -20.54 14.97
C LEU A 75 13.80 -21.25 14.13
N MET A 76 14.93 -20.59 13.83
CA MET A 76 16.05 -21.25 13.12
C MET A 76 16.66 -22.39 13.95
N ALA A 77 16.79 -22.21 15.27
CA ALA A 77 17.35 -23.23 16.17
C ALA A 77 16.48 -24.50 16.29
N ARG A 78 15.23 -24.49 15.84
CA ARG A 78 14.28 -25.62 15.95
C ARG A 78 14.08 -26.41 14.66
N GLY A 79 14.81 -26.11 13.58
CA GLY A 79 14.84 -26.92 12.35
C GLY A 79 13.48 -27.08 11.64
N ARG A 80 12.46 -26.30 12.00
CA ARG A 80 11.13 -26.38 11.38
C ARG A 80 11.11 -25.50 10.12
N ARG A 81 10.87 -26.12 8.96
CA ARG A 81 10.37 -25.41 7.78
C ARG A 81 9.02 -24.80 8.16
N LEU A 82 8.99 -23.48 8.26
CA LEU A 82 7.76 -22.73 8.51
C LEU A 82 6.76 -23.07 7.38
N ALA A 83 5.69 -23.79 7.68
CA ALA A 83 4.44 -23.53 7.01
C ALA A 83 4.14 -22.06 7.32
N ARG A 84 4.29 -21.19 6.31
CA ARG A 84 4.17 -19.74 6.45
C ARG A 84 2.85 -19.43 7.17
N PRO A 85 2.86 -18.59 8.23
CA PRO A 85 1.64 -18.03 8.76
C PRO A 85 0.80 -17.49 7.59
N GLY A 86 -0.41 -18.01 7.44
CA GLY A 86 -1.36 -17.51 6.46
C GLY A 86 -1.63 -16.03 6.71
N SER A 87 -1.80 -15.29 5.61
CA SER A 87 -2.27 -13.90 5.59
C SER A 87 -1.25 -12.90 6.15
N ASP A 88 -0.33 -12.49 5.27
CA ASP A 88 0.72 -11.50 5.52
C ASP A 88 0.14 -10.15 6.01
N VAL A 89 0.15 -9.96 7.33
CA VAL A 89 -0.13 -8.72 8.08
C VAL A 89 0.93 -7.63 7.79
N THR A 90 1.76 -7.80 6.76
CA THR A 90 3.00 -7.05 6.51
C THR A 90 2.98 -6.22 5.23
N GLN A 91 1.95 -6.36 4.39
CA GLN A 91 1.71 -5.45 3.27
C GLN A 91 0.81 -4.29 3.70
N LEU A 92 1.42 -3.35 4.42
CA LEU A 92 0.83 -2.04 4.66
C LEU A 92 0.88 -1.26 3.35
N GLY A 93 -0.29 -1.06 2.74
CA GLY A 93 -0.47 -0.08 1.67
C GLY A 93 -0.67 1.32 2.25
N GLY A 94 -0.65 2.33 1.41
CA GLY A 94 -0.97 3.69 1.79
C GLY A 94 -1.48 4.46 0.60
N ASP A 95 -1.84 5.70 0.85
CA ASP A 95 -2.47 6.58 -0.14
C ASP A 95 -1.77 7.93 -0.08
N VAL A 96 -1.43 8.46 -1.24
CA VAL A 96 -0.78 9.75 -1.40
C VAL A 96 -1.62 10.58 -2.35
N LEU A 97 -2.00 11.78 -1.93
CA LEU A 97 -2.62 12.77 -2.79
C LEU A 97 -1.56 13.79 -3.19
N VAL A 98 -1.34 13.95 -4.49
CA VAL A 98 -0.42 14.91 -5.08
C VAL A 98 -1.25 15.88 -5.92
N ASP A 99 -0.98 17.17 -5.79
CA ASP A 99 -1.65 18.20 -6.58
C ASP A 99 -0.97 18.42 -7.95
N PRO A 100 -1.53 19.28 -8.83
CA PRO A 100 -0.94 19.55 -10.15
C PRO A 100 0.45 20.18 -10.12
N ASP A 101 0.84 20.83 -9.02
CA ASP A 101 2.18 21.42 -8.83
C ASP A 101 3.21 20.39 -8.30
N GLY A 102 2.78 19.14 -8.10
CA GLY A 102 3.62 18.06 -7.57
C GLY A 102 3.76 18.07 -6.05
N ILE A 103 2.94 18.84 -5.34
CA ILE A 103 2.97 18.94 -3.88
C ILE A 103 2.09 17.85 -3.26
N VAL A 104 2.66 17.15 -2.27
CA VAL A 104 1.92 16.15 -1.49
C VAL A 104 0.95 16.86 -0.54
N ARG A 105 -0.35 16.73 -0.82
CA ARG A 105 -1.46 17.29 -0.01
C ARG A 105 -1.98 16.32 1.05
N LEU A 106 -1.84 15.02 0.81
CA LEU A 106 -2.11 13.97 1.80
C LEU A 106 -1.05 12.89 1.69
N HIS A 107 -0.56 12.41 2.84
CA HIS A 107 0.29 11.25 2.93
C HIS A 107 -0.22 10.34 4.06
N TYR A 108 -0.87 9.24 3.69
CA TYR A 108 -1.48 8.30 4.63
C TYR A 108 -0.78 6.94 4.57
N ILE A 109 -0.19 6.52 5.68
CA ILE A 109 0.43 5.20 5.84
C ILE A 109 -0.55 4.32 6.60
N GLY A 110 -1.13 3.33 5.93
CA GLY A 110 -2.07 2.40 6.54
C GLY A 110 -1.39 1.53 7.60
N ARG A 111 -2.09 1.24 8.70
CA ARG A 111 -1.68 0.35 9.79
C ARG A 111 -2.12 -1.10 9.58
N GLY A 112 -2.88 -1.36 8.50
CA GLY A 112 -3.28 -2.71 8.08
C GLY A 112 -3.72 -2.75 6.62
N PRO A 113 -4.03 -3.95 6.08
CA PRO A 113 -4.40 -4.12 4.67
C PRO A 113 -5.67 -3.35 4.25
N ALA A 114 -6.59 -3.16 5.19
CA ALA A 114 -7.86 -2.45 4.99
C ALA A 114 -7.85 -1.00 5.52
N ASP A 115 -6.75 -0.56 6.14
CA ASP A 115 -6.63 0.79 6.68
C ASP A 115 -6.31 1.77 5.54
N ARG A 116 -7.29 2.57 5.19
CA ARG A 116 -7.29 3.53 4.07
C ARG A 116 -7.89 4.85 4.54
N PRO A 117 -7.45 6.00 3.99
CA PRO A 117 -8.13 7.26 4.22
C PRO A 117 -9.56 7.19 3.67
N SER A 118 -10.48 7.92 4.30
CA SER A 118 -11.81 8.08 3.73
C SER A 118 -11.77 8.96 2.49
N VAL A 119 -12.70 8.74 1.55
CA VAL A 119 -12.89 9.63 0.39
C VAL A 119 -13.14 11.08 0.81
N ASP A 120 -13.90 11.31 1.89
CA ASP A 120 -14.12 12.68 2.37
C ASP A 120 -12.81 13.36 2.78
N MET A 121 -11.87 12.62 3.36
CA MET A 121 -10.56 13.15 3.72
C MET A 121 -9.73 13.48 2.48
N LEU A 122 -9.81 12.66 1.42
CA LEU A 122 -9.17 12.94 0.13
C LEU A 122 -9.76 14.19 -0.53
N LEU A 123 -11.09 14.28 -0.61
CA LEU A 123 -11.79 15.43 -1.20
C LEU A 123 -11.53 16.72 -0.43
N ALA A 124 -11.42 16.65 0.90
CA ALA A 124 -11.10 17.79 1.74
C ALA A 124 -9.65 18.27 1.62
N ALA A 125 -8.72 17.37 1.29
CA ALA A 125 -7.31 17.67 1.07
C ALA A 125 -7.01 18.24 -0.33
N ALA A 126 -7.88 17.96 -1.31
CA ALA A 126 -7.77 18.44 -2.70
C ALA A 126 -8.21 19.90 -2.89
N ARG A 127 -7.79 20.81 -1.99
CA ARG A 127 -8.12 22.24 -2.04
C ARG A 127 -7.23 23.02 -2.99
#